data_AF-A0A259PI35-F1
#
_entry.id   AF-A0A259PI35-F1
#
_cell.length_a   1.000
_cell.length_b   1.000
_cell.length_c   1.000
_cell.angle_alpha   90.00
_cell.angle_beta   90.00
_cell.angle_gamma   90.00
#
_symmetry.space_group_name_H-M   'P 1'
#
loop_
_entity.id
_entity.type
_entity.pdbx_description
1 polymer ?
#
loop_
_entity_poly.entity_id
_entity_poly.type
_entity_poly.pdbx_seq_one_letter_code
_entity_poly.pdbx_strand_id
1 'polypeptide(L)'
;MPNPSVFFVSDGTGITAETFGNAILAQFDVHPHRVRLPFVDTVDKAHRAVERINHAARNEGRPPIVFITLVNADVLHVIRECSGLVLDMFTTFIEPLETAFGIKSNHRIGQFSEVTSSSRYADRM
;
A
#
# COMPACT_ATOMS: atom_id res chain seq x y z
N MET A 1 22.33 7.74 11.55
CA MET A 1 21.79 7.01 10.37
C MET A 1 20.44 7.63 10.03
N PRO A 2 20.10 7.82 8.75
CA PRO A 2 18.79 8.35 8.37
C PRO A 2 17.66 7.41 8.83
N ASN A 3 16.50 7.98 9.18
CA ASN A 3 15.32 7.20 9.55
C ASN A 3 14.88 6.30 8.38
N PRO A 4 14.38 5.08 8.65
CA PRO A 4 14.01 4.17 7.56
C PRO A 4 12.86 4.76 6.77
N SER A 5 12.92 4.70 5.44
CA SER A 5 11.78 5.06 4.61
C SER A 5 10.70 3.97 4.65
N VAL A 6 9.46 4.43 4.73
CA VAL A 6 8.25 3.61 4.56
C VAL A 6 7.46 4.20 3.41
N PHE A 7 7.20 3.38 2.39
CA PHE A 7 6.39 3.73 1.23
C PHE A 7 4.99 3.16 1.35
N PHE A 8 3.99 3.95 0.95
CA PHE A 8 2.59 3.53 0.83
C PHE A 8 2.18 3.66 -0.64
N VAL A 9 2.06 2.54 -1.34
CA VAL A 9 1.85 2.49 -2.80
C VAL A 9 0.44 1.97 -3.09
N SER A 10 -0.30 2.69 -3.93
CA SER A 10 -1.69 2.38 -4.25
C SER A 10 -2.04 2.82 -5.66
N ASP A 11 -2.94 2.08 -6.30
CA ASP A 11 -3.58 2.44 -7.57
C ASP A 11 -4.61 3.58 -7.39
N GLY A 12 -5.14 3.76 -6.18
CA GLY A 12 -5.99 4.88 -5.78
C GLY A 12 -5.22 5.96 -5.02
N THR A 13 -5.87 6.55 -4.01
CA THR A 13 -5.33 7.69 -3.24
C THR A 13 -4.20 7.31 -2.26
N GLY A 14 -4.01 6.02 -1.98
CA GLY A 14 -3.06 5.55 -0.98
C GLY A 14 -3.47 5.76 0.49
N ILE A 15 -4.66 6.31 0.76
CA ILE A 15 -5.16 6.53 2.12
C ILE A 15 -5.27 5.20 2.87
N THR A 16 -5.83 4.16 2.25
CA THR A 16 -5.97 2.84 2.89
C THR A 16 -4.63 2.23 3.27
N ALA A 17 -3.66 2.24 2.34
CA ALA A 17 -2.30 1.74 2.59
C ALA A 17 -1.63 2.52 3.74
N GLU A 18 -1.76 3.84 3.73
CA GLU A 18 -1.21 4.73 4.75
C GLU A 18 -1.86 4.54 6.12
N THR A 19 -3.19 4.55 6.22
CA THR A 19 -3.90 4.36 7.48
C THR A 19 -3.58 3.01 8.09
N PHE A 20 -3.66 1.94 7.31
CA PHE A 20 -3.41 0.59 7.83
C PHE A 20 -1.94 0.38 8.19
N GLY A 21 -1.02 0.78 7.31
CA GLY A 21 0.41 0.64 7.59
C GLY A 21 0.84 1.48 8.79
N ASN A 22 0.26 2.68 8.99
CA ASN A 22 0.49 3.46 10.21
C ASN A 22 -0.05 2.77 11.47
N ALA A 23 -1.19 2.08 11.39
CA ALA A 23 -1.73 1.33 12.53
C ALA A 23 -0.80 0.18 12.94
N ILE A 24 -0.19 -0.53 11.99
CA ILE A 24 0.84 -1.55 12.27
C ILE A 24 2.10 -0.89 12.86
N LEU A 25 2.58 0.18 12.23
CA LEU A 25 3.82 0.85 12.65
C LEU A 25 3.72 1.45 14.06
N ALA A 26 2.52 1.79 14.52
CA ALA A 26 2.29 2.27 15.88
C ALA A 26 2.63 1.23 16.98
N GLN A 27 2.81 -0.06 16.61
CA GLN A 27 3.27 -1.11 17.53
C GLN A 27 4.79 -1.03 17.80
N PHE A 28 5.51 -0.15 17.11
CA PHE A 28 6.96 0.00 17.20
C PHE A 28 7.30 1.44 17.61
N ASP A 29 8.28 1.61 18.48
CA ASP A 29 8.81 2.94 18.83
C ASP A 29 9.82 3.42 17.77
N VAL A 30 9.33 3.66 16.55
CA VAL A 30 10.13 4.14 15.42
C VAL A 30 9.47 5.34 14.73
N HIS A 31 10.30 6.24 14.21
CA HIS A 31 9.87 7.46 13.52
C HIS A 31 10.34 7.44 12.05
N PRO A 32 9.78 6.56 11.21
CA PRO A 32 10.21 6.41 9.82
C PRO A 32 9.88 7.66 8.99
N HIS A 33 10.65 7.84 7.91
CA HIS A 33 10.31 8.79 6.87
C HIS A 33 9.21 8.20 5.98
N ARG A 34 8.01 8.79 6.02
CA ARG A 34 6.82 8.26 5.37
C ARG A 34 6.62 8.89 3.99
N VAL A 35 6.41 8.06 2.97
CA VAL A 35 6.24 8.52 1.59
C VAL A 35 5.01 7.85 0.98
N ARG A 36 4.00 8.64 0.63
CA ARG A 36 2.82 8.14 -0.08
C ARG A 36 3.00 8.27 -1.60
N LEU A 37 2.75 7.19 -2.32
CA LEU A 37 2.79 7.08 -3.78
C LEU A 37 1.39 6.71 -4.30
N PRO A 38 0.52 7.71 -4.52
CA PRO A 38 -0.84 7.47 -5.02
C PRO A 38 -0.85 7.27 -6.55
N PHE A 39 -1.94 6.71 -7.06
CA PHE A 39 -2.25 6.55 -8.48
C PHE A 39 -1.20 5.78 -9.28
N VAL A 40 -0.56 4.79 -8.66
CA VAL A 40 0.38 3.86 -9.30
C VAL A 40 -0.42 2.72 -9.95
N ASP A 41 -1.12 3.06 -11.03
CA ASP A 41 -2.09 2.21 -11.74
C ASP A 41 -1.61 1.75 -13.13
N THR A 42 -0.40 2.15 -13.54
CA THR A 42 0.23 1.71 -14.80
C THR A 42 1.65 1.21 -14.55
N VAL A 43 2.14 0.36 -15.46
CA VAL A 43 3.51 -0.17 -15.47
C VAL A 43 4.56 0.96 -15.44
N ASP A 44 4.37 2.01 -16.24
CA ASP A 44 5.30 3.15 -16.26
C ASP A 44 5.37 3.87 -14.91
N LYS A 45 4.23 4.05 -14.24
CA LYS A 45 4.19 4.64 -12.90
C LYS A 45 4.82 3.70 -11.86
N ALA A 46 4.64 2.39 -12.02
CA ALA A 46 5.27 1.39 -11.18
C ALA A 46 6.80 1.46 -11.27
N HIS A 47 7.36 1.55 -12.48
CA HIS A 47 8.81 1.72 -12.66
C HIS A 47 9.33 2.99 -11.95
N ARG A 48 8.63 4.12 -12.06
CA ARG A 48 9.00 5.35 -11.33
C ARG A 48 8.93 5.16 -9.81
N ALA A 49 7.96 4.40 -9.30
CA ALA A 49 7.87 4.07 -7.89
C ALA A 49 9.05 3.19 -7.45
N VAL A 50 9.39 2.16 -8.22
CA VAL A 50 10.57 1.29 -8.00
C VAL A 50 11.85 2.11 -7.96
N GLU A 51 12.05 3.04 -8.89
CA GLU A 51 13.23 3.92 -8.91
C GLU A 51 13.35 4.73 -7.62
N ARG A 52 12.24 5.30 -7.13
CA ARG A 52 12.21 6.07 -5.87
C ARG A 52 12.52 5.20 -4.66
N ILE A 53 11.95 4.00 -4.61
CA ILE A 53 12.19 3.02 -3.55
C ILE A 53 13.67 2.60 -3.54
N ASN A 54 14.21 2.25 -4.71
CA ASN A 54 15.60 1.81 -4.86
C ASN A 54 16.58 2.93 -4.55
N HIS A 55 16.24 4.17 -4.89
CA HIS A 55 17.04 5.34 -4.52
C HIS A 55 17.09 5.53 -2.99
N ALA A 56 15.95 5.39 -2.30
CA ALA A 56 15.94 5.42 -0.83
C ALA A 56 16.77 4.28 -0.24
N ALA A 57 16.65 3.06 -0.77
CA ALA A 57 17.43 1.91 -0.33
C ALA A 57 18.94 2.16 -0.42
N ARG A 58 19.41 2.72 -1.54
CA ARG A 58 20.82 3.09 -1.75
C ARG A 58 21.31 4.16 -0.76
N ASN A 59 20.49 5.19 -0.53
CA ASN A 59 20.88 6.31 0.34
C ASN A 59 20.84 5.95 1.83
N GLU A 60 19.94 5.06 2.22
CA GLU A 60 19.77 4.64 3.62
C GLU A 60 20.65 3.45 3.98
N GLY A 61 21.19 2.74 2.98
CA GLY A 61 22.00 1.53 3.17
C GLY A 61 21.21 0.33 3.69
N ARG A 62 19.87 0.36 3.56
CA ARG A 62 18.96 -0.71 4.01
C ARG A 62 17.69 -0.74 3.16
N PRO A 63 17.01 -1.90 3.03
CA PRO A 63 15.73 -1.99 2.36
C PRO A 63 14.65 -1.13 3.06
N PRO A 64 13.95 -0.25 2.34
CA PRO A 64 12.77 0.43 2.88
C PRO A 64 11.59 -0.53 3.01
N ILE A 65 10.60 -0.18 3.82
CA ILE A 65 9.33 -0.92 3.92
C ILE A 65 8.37 -0.38 2.87
N VAL A 66 7.62 -1.25 2.19
CA VAL A 66 6.70 -0.86 1.12
C VAL A 66 5.34 -1.52 1.35
N PHE A 67 4.41 -0.77 1.94
CA PHE A 67 3.01 -1.22 2.05
C PHE A 67 2.28 -0.97 0.73
N ILE A 68 1.59 -1.99 0.22
CA ILE A 68 0.89 -1.90 -1.06
C ILE A 68 -0.57 -2.30 -0.97
N THR A 69 -1.41 -1.64 -1.77
CA THR A 69 -2.80 -2.02 -2.03
C THR A 69 -3.02 -1.99 -3.55
N LEU A 70 -2.28 -2.82 -4.29
CA LEU A 70 -2.33 -2.87 -5.75
C LEU A 70 -3.13 -4.10 -6.20
N VAL A 71 -4.10 -3.92 -7.10
CA VAL A 71 -4.87 -5.05 -7.66
C VAL A 71 -4.41 -5.46 -9.05
N ASN A 72 -3.78 -4.56 -9.81
CA ASN A 72 -3.29 -4.87 -11.16
C ASN A 72 -2.03 -5.75 -11.06
N ALA A 73 -2.10 -6.96 -11.64
CA ALA A 73 -1.03 -7.94 -11.58
C ALA A 73 0.28 -7.48 -12.24
N ASP A 74 0.22 -6.75 -13.36
CA ASP A 74 1.40 -6.26 -14.07
C ASP A 74 2.11 -5.17 -13.25
N VAL A 75 1.33 -4.26 -12.65
CA VAL A 75 1.84 -3.21 -11.75
C VAL A 75 2.45 -3.84 -10.50
N LEU A 76 1.76 -4.82 -9.91
CA LEU A 76 2.24 -5.57 -8.74
C LEU A 76 3.55 -6.27 -9.03
N HIS A 77 3.66 -6.93 -10.19
CA HIS A 77 4.89 -7.62 -10.60
C HIS A 77 6.07 -6.65 -10.64
N VAL A 78 5.91 -5.48 -11.28
CA VAL A 78 6.96 -4.45 -11.34
C VAL A 78 7.34 -3.95 -9.95
N ILE A 79 6.38 -3.67 -9.06
CA ILE A 79 6.66 -3.18 -7.71
C ILE A 79 7.42 -4.23 -6.88
N ARG A 80 7.17 -5.53 -7.08
CA ARG A 80 7.87 -6.61 -6.38
C ARG A 80 9.36 -6.71 -6.74
N GLU A 81 9.78 -6.14 -7.86
CA GLU A 81 11.20 -6.06 -8.26
C GLU A 81 11.99 -4.94 -7.54
N CYS A 82 11.35 -4.17 -6.64
CA CYS A 82 12.05 -3.14 -5.88
C CYS A 82 12.96 -3.73 -4.79
N SER A 83 13.94 -2.94 -4.35
CA SER A 83 14.88 -3.29 -3.27
C SER A 83 14.31 -3.08 -1.87
N GLY A 84 12.98 -3.12 -1.70
CA GLY A 84 12.28 -2.92 -0.44
C GLY A 84 11.56 -4.18 0.06
N LEU A 85 11.19 -4.19 1.34
CA LEU A 85 10.30 -5.22 1.90
C LEU A 85 8.86 -4.89 1.51
N VAL A 86 8.33 -5.62 0.54
CA VAL A 86 6.95 -5.43 0.05
C VAL A 86 5.96 -6.18 0.95
N LEU A 87 5.06 -5.43 1.58
CA LEU A 87 3.96 -5.92 2.40
C LEU A 87 2.64 -5.71 1.64
N ASP A 88 2.16 -6.78 1.05
CA ASP A 88 0.94 -6.80 0.24
C ASP A 88 -0.30 -6.97 1.11
N MET A 89 -1.02 -5.87 1.29
CA MET A 89 -2.15 -5.83 2.21
C MET A 89 -3.37 -6.56 1.65
N PHE A 90 -3.50 -6.66 0.33
CA PHE A 90 -4.60 -7.42 -0.26
C PHE A 90 -4.33 -8.92 -0.15
N THR A 91 -3.18 -9.39 -0.63
CA THR A 91 -2.85 -10.81 -0.55
C THR A 91 -2.86 -11.30 0.91
N THR A 92 -2.29 -10.52 1.84
CA THR A 92 -2.16 -10.94 3.25
C THR A 92 -3.51 -11.02 3.99
N PHE A 93 -4.46 -10.12 3.70
CA PHE A 93 -5.69 -10.00 4.51
C PHE A 93 -6.98 -10.30 3.75
N ILE A 94 -7.03 -10.13 2.43
CA ILE A 94 -8.23 -10.39 1.63
C ILE A 94 -8.36 -11.86 1.28
N GLU A 95 -7.30 -12.55 0.85
CA GLU A 95 -7.38 -13.97 0.48
C GLU A 95 -7.92 -14.88 1.62
N PRO A 96 -7.53 -14.69 2.89
CA PRO A 96 -8.12 -15.44 4.00
C PRO A 96 -9.62 -15.15 4.17
N LEU A 97 -10.05 -13.91 3.94
CA LEU A 97 -11.45 -13.52 4.04
C LEU A 97 -12.28 -14.07 2.88
N GLU A 98 -11.75 -14.09 1.66
CA GLU A 98 -12.41 -14.74 0.52
C GLU A 98 -12.67 -16.22 0.81
N THR A 99 -11.67 -16.89 1.38
CA THR A 99 -11.76 -18.30 1.78
C THR A 99 -12.81 -18.48 2.88
N ALA A 100 -12.77 -17.64 3.92
CA ALA A 100 -13.69 -17.72 5.06
C ALA A 100 -15.15 -17.45 4.67
N PHE A 101 -15.39 -16.51 3.74
CA PHE A 101 -16.73 -16.15 3.29
C PHE A 101 -17.20 -16.98 2.09
N GLY A 102 -16.32 -17.74 1.45
CA GLY A 102 -16.65 -18.50 0.23
C GLY A 102 -17.01 -17.62 -0.97
N ILE A 103 -16.60 -16.35 -0.97
CA ILE A 103 -16.88 -15.38 -2.03
C ILE A 103 -15.59 -14.69 -2.46
N LYS A 104 -15.50 -14.36 -3.75
CA LYS A 104 -14.41 -13.52 -4.25
C LYS A 104 -14.64 -12.07 -3.85
N SER A 105 -13.57 -11.40 -3.45
CA SER A 105 -13.58 -9.97 -3.23
C SER A 105 -13.84 -9.28 -4.55
N ASN A 106 -14.42 -8.08 -4.49
CA ASN A 106 -14.76 -7.34 -5.70
C ASN A 106 -13.53 -6.83 -6.47
N HIS A 107 -12.29 -7.05 -5.98
CA HIS A 107 -11.02 -6.61 -6.59
C HIS A 107 -11.08 -5.17 -7.17
N ARG A 108 -11.90 -4.30 -6.57
CA ARG A 108 -12.29 -3.02 -7.17
C ARG A 108 -11.26 -1.95 -6.84
N ILE A 109 -10.64 -1.43 -7.89
CA ILE A 109 -9.78 -0.24 -7.88
C ILE A 109 -10.55 0.92 -7.22
N GLY A 110 -9.96 1.55 -6.20
CA GLY A 110 -10.36 2.90 -5.75
C GLY A 110 -11.67 3.09 -4.96
N GLN A 111 -12.48 2.05 -4.66
CA GLN A 111 -13.78 2.25 -3.97
C GLN A 111 -13.77 2.24 -2.43
N PHE A 112 -12.64 1.98 -1.77
CA PHE A 112 -12.59 2.05 -0.30
C PHE A 112 -12.88 3.48 0.23
N SER A 113 -12.61 4.52 -0.55
CA SER A 113 -12.93 5.91 -0.20
C SER A 113 -14.41 6.28 -0.38
N GLU A 114 -15.19 5.56 -1.20
CA GLU A 114 -16.62 5.84 -1.42
C GLU A 114 -17.54 5.15 -0.40
N VAL A 115 -17.11 4.00 0.14
CA VAL A 115 -17.91 3.26 1.14
C VAL A 115 -17.90 3.97 2.50
N THR A 116 -16.89 4.79 2.80
CA THR A 116 -16.87 5.58 4.03
C THR A 116 -17.77 6.82 3.99
N SER A 117 -18.13 7.33 2.80
CA SER A 117 -18.96 8.54 2.65
C SER A 117 -20.45 8.25 2.47
N SER A 118 -20.85 7.07 1.98
CA SER A 118 -22.23 6.86 1.51
C SER A 118 -23.18 6.15 2.50
N SER A 119 -22.71 5.31 3.43
CA SER A 119 -23.62 4.49 4.26
C SER A 119 -23.66 4.86 5.75
N ARG A 120 -22.61 5.46 6.34
CA ARG A 120 -22.59 5.79 7.78
C ARG A 120 -22.88 7.25 8.14
N TYR A 121 -23.00 8.14 7.15
CA TYR A 121 -23.35 9.54 7.40
C TYR A 121 -24.87 9.75 7.51
N ALA A 122 -25.67 8.84 6.93
CA ALA A 122 -27.13 8.91 6.96
C ALA A 122 -27.74 8.45 8.30
N ASP A 123 -26.96 7.83 9.18
CA ASP A 123 -27.44 7.26 10.45
C ASP A 123 -27.07 8.14 11.67
N ARG A 124 -26.65 9.38 11.42
CA ARG A 124 -26.23 10.36 12.43
C ARG A 124 -26.90 11.74 12.27
N MET A 125 -27.99 11.82 11.51
CA MET A 125 -28.82 13.02 11.37
C MET A 125 -30.23 12.73 11.86
#